data_AF-A0A0A1HAE7-F1
#
_entry.id   AF-A0A0A1HAE7-F1
#
_cell.length_a   1.000
_cell.length_b   1.000
_cell.length_c   1.000
_cell.angle_alpha   90.00
_cell.angle_beta   90.00
_cell.angle_gamma   90.00
#
_symmetry.space_group_name_H-M   'P 1'
#
loop_
_entity.id
_entity.type
_entity.pdbx_description
1 polymer ?
#
loop_
_entity_poly.entity_id
_entity_poly.type
_entity_poly.pdbx_seq_one_letter_code
_entity_poly.pdbx_strand_id
1 'polypeptide(L)'
;LGHDIEASWLLCEAAAALGEAGKVNGLALRIASAATEGLAEDNSLYYEKDDAEGHFDRDRHWWVQSEAVVGFLNAWQLSGDGSWLEMASDALEYIRNNLVDRENGEWFWSLRADGTVNRDDDKAGFWKCPYHNG
;
A
#
# COMPACT_ATOMS: atom_id res chain seq x y z
N LEU A 1 -3.78 7.35 -2.93
CA LEU A 1 -2.67 6.80 -2.12
C LEU A 1 -2.45 5.31 -2.39
N GLY A 2 -3.36 4.42 -2.00
CA GLY A 2 -3.23 2.98 -2.31
C GLY A 2 -3.12 2.67 -3.81
N HIS A 3 -4.00 3.27 -4.61
CA HIS A 3 -3.94 3.12 -6.08
C HIS A 3 -2.67 3.73 -6.69
N ASP A 4 -2.09 4.76 -6.08
CA ASP A 4 -0.86 5.37 -6.61
C ASP A 4 0.31 4.41 -6.45
N ILE A 5 0.48 3.87 -5.23
CA ILE A 5 1.56 2.93 -4.96
C ILE A 5 1.38 1.60 -5.72
N GLU A 6 0.14 1.13 -5.89
CA GLU A 6 -0.18 -0.03 -6.73
C GLU A 6 0.15 0.23 -8.22
N ALA A 7 -0.30 1.36 -8.76
CA ALA A 7 -0.03 1.74 -10.15
C ALA A 7 1.47 1.87 -10.43
N SER A 8 2.28 2.26 -9.43
CA SER A 8 3.72 2.41 -9.58
C SER A 8 4.41 1.11 -10.00
N TRP A 9 4.02 -0.03 -9.44
CA TRP A 9 4.64 -1.32 -9.74
C TRP A 9 3.92 -2.07 -10.87
N LEU A 10 2.59 -1.95 -10.99
CA LEU A 10 1.83 -2.52 -12.13
C LEU A 10 2.29 -1.95 -13.47
N LEU A 11 2.66 -0.66 -13.51
CA LEU A 11 3.21 -0.04 -14.71
C LEU A 11 4.53 -0.71 -15.15
N CYS A 12 5.38 -1.08 -14.20
CA CYS A 12 6.61 -1.80 -14.47
C CYS A 12 6.33 -3.21 -15.03
N GLU A 13 5.37 -3.93 -14.46
CA GLU A 13 4.97 -5.26 -14.97
C GLU A 13 4.40 -5.18 -16.39
N ALA A 14 3.52 -4.21 -16.65
CA ALA A 14 2.95 -3.99 -17.98
C ALA A 14 4.05 -3.70 -19.01
N ALA A 15 5.01 -2.83 -18.67
CA ALA A 15 6.15 -2.54 -19.55
C ALA A 15 7.02 -3.79 -19.77
N ALA A 16 7.27 -4.59 -18.73
CA ALA A 16 8.02 -5.82 -18.84
C ALA A 16 7.34 -6.86 -19.76
N ALA A 17 6.01 -7.02 -19.66
CA ALA A 17 5.22 -7.90 -20.51
C ALA A 17 5.29 -7.53 -22.00
N LEU A 18 5.50 -6.24 -22.30
CA LEU A 18 5.70 -5.72 -23.66
C LEU A 18 7.17 -5.79 -24.15
N GLY A 19 8.10 -6.28 -23.33
CA GLY A 19 9.53 -6.27 -23.63
C GLY A 19 10.16 -4.87 -23.51
N GLU A 20 9.49 -3.95 -22.81
CA GLU A 20 9.88 -2.56 -22.62
C GLU A 20 10.31 -2.25 -21.17
N ALA A 21 10.77 -3.27 -20.45
CA ALA A 21 11.30 -3.13 -19.09
C ALA A 21 12.35 -2.01 -19.03
N GLY A 22 12.32 -1.21 -17.96
CA GLY A 22 13.23 -0.09 -17.80
C GLY A 22 12.71 1.25 -18.31
N LYS A 23 11.86 1.27 -19.36
CA LYS A 23 11.39 2.53 -19.97
C LYS A 23 10.56 3.40 -19.03
N VAL A 24 9.86 2.77 -18.09
CA VAL A 24 8.94 3.42 -17.16
C VAL A 24 9.52 3.60 -15.76
N ASN A 25 10.73 3.10 -15.47
CA ASN A 25 11.29 3.09 -14.11
C ASN A 25 11.30 4.49 -13.48
N GLY A 26 11.71 5.51 -14.24
CA GLY A 26 11.72 6.89 -13.75
C GLY A 26 10.33 7.45 -13.48
N LEU A 27 9.29 6.99 -14.19
CA LEU A 27 7.90 7.35 -13.91
C LEU A 27 7.36 6.59 -12.71
N ALA A 28 7.60 5.28 -12.61
CA ALA A 28 7.24 4.44 -11.48
C ALA A 28 7.79 5.00 -10.16
N LEU A 29 9.07 5.37 -10.11
CA LEU A 29 9.68 5.99 -8.94
C LEU A 29 9.03 7.33 -8.54
N ARG A 30 8.60 8.15 -9.51
CA ARG A 30 7.88 9.39 -9.21
C ARG A 30 6.48 9.12 -8.63
N ILE A 31 5.78 8.12 -9.15
CA ILE A 31 4.46 7.73 -8.63
C ILE A 31 4.60 7.18 -7.20
N ALA A 32 5.56 6.28 -6.96
CA ALA A 32 5.85 5.76 -5.63
C ALA A 32 6.23 6.88 -4.65
N SER A 33 7.03 7.86 -5.10
CA SER A 33 7.38 9.04 -4.30
C SER A 33 6.22 10.01 -4.06
N ALA A 34 5.20 10.05 -4.92
CA ALA A 34 4.00 10.84 -4.66
C ALA A 34 3.12 10.15 -3.60
N ALA A 35 3.07 8.81 -3.62
CA ALA A 35 2.32 8.04 -2.63
C ALA A 35 2.84 8.26 -1.20
N THR A 36 4.13 8.59 -1.01
CA THR A 36 4.69 8.84 0.32
C THR A 36 4.11 10.08 1.01
N GLU A 37 3.41 10.98 0.30
CA GLU A 37 2.63 12.06 0.91
C GLU A 37 1.55 11.54 1.87
N GLY A 38 1.13 10.28 1.67
CA GLY A 38 0.14 9.60 2.50
C GLY A 38 0.70 8.83 3.69
N LEU A 39 2.01 8.85 3.92
CA LEU A 39 2.62 8.12 5.04
C LEU A 39 2.28 8.81 6.36
N ALA A 40 1.80 8.00 7.30
CA ALA A 40 1.58 8.38 8.69
C ALA A 40 2.87 8.26 9.51
N GLU A 41 2.85 8.80 10.74
CA GLU A 41 4.00 8.73 11.67
C GLU A 41 4.35 7.30 12.10
N ASP A 42 3.40 6.36 11.99
CA ASP A 42 3.57 4.93 12.28
C ASP A 42 3.94 4.11 11.03
N ASN A 43 4.32 4.78 9.95
CA ASN A 43 4.65 4.21 8.64
C ASN A 43 3.50 3.46 7.94
N SER A 44 2.26 3.58 8.43
CA SER A 44 1.09 3.16 7.67
C SER A 44 0.78 4.16 6.56
N LEU A 45 0.09 3.69 5.52
CA LEU A 45 -0.37 4.54 4.42
C LEU A 45 -1.86 4.84 4.58
N TYR A 46 -2.23 6.12 4.54
CA TYR A 46 -3.64 6.53 4.55
C TYR A 46 -4.38 6.00 3.30
N TYR A 47 -5.68 5.79 3.44
CA TYR A 47 -6.51 5.21 2.39
C TYR A 47 -6.56 6.11 1.14
N GLU A 48 -6.97 7.35 1.31
CA GLU A 48 -7.19 8.29 0.21
C GLU A 48 -6.88 9.73 0.64
N LYS A 49 -6.51 10.54 -0.35
CA LYS A 49 -6.38 11.98 -0.24
C LYS A 49 -7.36 12.58 -1.23
N ASP A 50 -8.33 13.34 -0.73
CA ASP A 50 -9.21 14.15 -1.55
C ASP A 50 -8.51 15.49 -1.83
N ASP A 51 -7.99 15.65 -3.05
CA ASP A 51 -7.32 16.88 -3.48
C ASP A 51 -8.28 18.06 -3.66
N ALA A 52 -9.58 17.83 -3.83
CA ALA A 52 -10.57 18.90 -4.00
C ALA A 52 -10.88 19.58 -2.66
N GLU A 53 -10.92 18.82 -1.57
CA GLU A 53 -11.25 19.31 -0.22
C GLU A 53 -10.04 19.40 0.71
N GLY A 54 -8.88 18.86 0.31
CA GLY A 54 -7.68 18.77 1.13
C GLY A 54 -7.84 17.83 2.34
N HIS A 55 -8.81 16.90 2.27
CA HIS A 55 -9.14 15.98 3.34
C HIS A 55 -8.45 14.63 3.10
N PHE A 56 -7.89 14.06 4.17
CA PHE A 56 -7.35 12.71 4.14
C PHE A 56 -8.38 11.77 4.74
N ASP A 57 -8.75 10.72 4.00
CA ASP A 57 -9.29 9.53 4.64
C ASP A 57 -8.11 8.79 5.27
N ARG A 58 -8.03 8.90 6.59
CA ARG A 58 -6.95 8.36 7.40
C ARG A 58 -7.21 6.94 7.86
N ASP A 59 -8.21 6.24 7.33
CA ASP A 59 -8.35 4.82 7.63
C ASP A 59 -7.21 4.03 6.97
N ARG A 60 -6.80 2.92 7.60
CA ARG A 60 -5.66 2.09 7.19
C ARG A 60 -6.21 0.80 6.63
N HIS A 61 -6.57 0.85 5.36
CA HIS A 61 -7.17 -0.28 4.65
C HIS A 61 -6.13 -1.35 4.36
N TRP A 62 -6.55 -2.61 4.49
CA TRP A 62 -5.68 -3.79 4.37
C TRP A 62 -4.91 -3.84 3.05
N TRP A 63 -5.61 -3.61 1.93
CA TRP A 63 -5.04 -3.67 0.59
C TRP A 63 -4.02 -2.55 0.37
N VAL A 64 -4.32 -1.33 0.85
CA VAL A 64 -3.42 -0.17 0.76
C VAL A 64 -2.09 -0.47 1.43
N GLN A 65 -2.10 -1.14 2.59
CA GLN A 65 -0.85 -1.50 3.26
C GLN A 65 -0.10 -2.59 2.50
N SER A 66 -0.82 -3.57 1.93
CA SER A 66 -0.19 -4.62 1.13
C SER A 66 0.48 -4.06 -0.13
N GLU A 67 -0.22 -3.18 -0.85
CA GLU A 67 0.31 -2.50 -2.03
C GLU A 67 1.48 -1.58 -1.69
N ALA A 68 1.49 -0.98 -0.49
CA ALA A 68 2.64 -0.22 0.00
C ALA A 68 3.89 -1.10 0.12
N VAL A 69 3.78 -2.32 0.67
CA VAL A 69 4.90 -3.26 0.74
C VAL A 69 5.44 -3.56 -0.66
N VAL A 70 4.57 -3.93 -1.60
CA VAL A 70 4.97 -4.30 -2.96
C VAL A 70 5.59 -3.12 -3.72
N GLY A 71 4.93 -1.96 -3.69
CA GLY A 71 5.39 -0.77 -4.41
C GLY A 71 6.71 -0.23 -3.86
N PHE A 72 6.89 -0.20 -2.53
CA PHE A 72 8.17 0.21 -1.95
C PHE A 72 9.30 -0.79 -2.22
N LEU A 73 9.03 -2.10 -2.18
CA LEU A 73 10.02 -3.10 -2.62
C LEU A 73 10.39 -2.93 -4.10
N ASN A 74 9.42 -2.65 -4.97
CA ASN A 74 9.68 -2.36 -6.38
C ASN A 74 10.56 -1.11 -6.52
N ALA A 75 10.21 -0.01 -5.83
CA ALA A 75 11.00 1.21 -5.85
C ALA A 75 12.45 0.99 -5.38
N TRP A 76 12.68 0.17 -4.36
CA TRP A 76 14.01 -0.25 -3.93
C TRP A 76 14.76 -0.99 -5.05
N GLN A 77 14.12 -1.97 -5.69
CA GLN A 77 14.74 -2.74 -6.80
C GLN A 77 15.12 -1.87 -7.99
N LEU A 78 14.30 -0.84 -8.29
CA LEU A 78 14.53 0.06 -9.41
C LEU A 78 15.66 1.08 -9.14
N SER A 79 15.75 1.58 -7.91
CA SER A 79 16.63 2.71 -7.55
C SER A 79 17.92 2.29 -6.83
N GLY A 80 17.89 1.18 -6.09
CA GLY A 80 18.93 0.78 -5.15
C GLY A 80 18.98 1.61 -3.86
N ASP A 81 18.02 2.53 -3.65
CA ASP A 81 17.97 3.37 -2.45
C ASP A 81 17.35 2.61 -1.28
N GLY A 82 18.13 2.44 -0.20
CA GLY A 82 17.76 1.65 0.98
C GLY A 82 16.57 2.18 1.76
N SER A 83 16.23 3.48 1.62
CA SER A 83 15.06 4.06 2.29
C SER A 83 13.75 3.42 1.85
N TRP A 84 13.65 2.98 0.59
CA TRP A 84 12.49 2.23 0.08
C TRP A 84 12.34 0.87 0.73
N LEU A 85 13.45 0.19 1.00
CA LEU A 85 13.44 -1.11 1.68
C LEU A 85 13.01 -0.96 3.15
N GLU A 86 13.46 0.11 3.80
CA GLU A 86 13.01 0.46 5.16
C GLU A 86 11.49 0.71 5.18
N MET A 87 10.96 1.55 4.29
CA MET A 87 9.52 1.79 4.17
C MET A 87 8.71 0.51 3.90
N ALA A 88 9.22 -0.37 3.04
CA ALA A 88 8.57 -1.67 2.80
C ALA A 88 8.56 -2.56 4.05
N SER A 89 9.67 -2.59 4.79
CA SER A 89 9.79 -3.34 6.04
C SER A 89 8.81 -2.81 7.09
N ASP A 90 8.73 -1.49 7.23
CA ASP A 90 7.86 -0.83 8.19
C ASP A 90 6.37 -1.06 7.86
N ALA A 91 5.98 -0.99 6.58
CA ALA A 91 4.63 -1.32 6.15
C ALA A 91 4.28 -2.79 6.44
N LEU A 92 5.21 -3.72 6.24
CA LEU A 92 5.02 -5.13 6.57
C LEU A 92 4.90 -5.35 8.08
N GLU A 93 5.67 -4.63 8.88
CA GLU A 93 5.57 -4.67 10.34
C GLU A 93 4.22 -4.09 10.81
N TYR A 94 3.76 -2.99 10.22
CA TYR A 94 2.46 -2.40 10.51
C TYR A 94 1.32 -3.40 10.27
N ILE A 95 1.34 -4.08 9.12
CA ILE A 95 0.37 -5.14 8.79
C ILE A 95 0.39 -6.22 9.88
N ARG A 96 1.56 -6.76 10.18
CA ARG A 96 1.71 -7.85 11.15
C ARG A 96 1.18 -7.43 12.52
N ASN A 97 1.48 -6.22 12.97
CA ASN A 97 1.14 -5.78 14.32
C ASN A 97 -0.33 -5.38 14.45
N ASN A 98 -0.94 -4.82 13.41
CA ASN A 98 -2.24 -4.16 13.53
C ASN A 98 -3.36 -4.82 12.70
N LEU A 99 -3.07 -5.33 11.51
CA LEU A 99 -4.09 -5.81 10.58
C LEU A 99 -4.37 -7.31 10.68
N VAL A 100 -3.40 -8.13 11.09
CA VAL A 100 -3.59 -9.58 11.19
C VAL A 100 -4.52 -9.94 12.36
N ASP A 101 -5.69 -10.52 12.06
CA ASP A 101 -6.58 -11.10 13.06
C ASP A 101 -6.07 -12.50 13.44
N ARG A 102 -5.34 -12.57 14.54
CA ARG A 102 -4.76 -13.81 15.06
C ARG A 102 -5.79 -14.70 15.79
N GLU A 103 -6.94 -14.16 16.14
CA GLU A 103 -7.98 -14.91 16.85
C GLU A 103 -8.88 -15.66 15.88
N ASN A 104 -9.30 -15.00 14.80
CA ASN A 104 -10.29 -15.54 13.86
C ASN A 104 -9.72 -15.76 12.45
N GLY A 105 -8.41 -15.55 12.26
CA GLY A 105 -7.73 -15.68 10.97
C GLY A 105 -7.97 -14.51 10.03
N GLU A 106 -7.14 -14.44 8.99
CA GLU A 106 -7.21 -13.40 7.94
C GLU A 106 -6.84 -11.99 8.50
N TRP A 107 -7.01 -10.91 7.75
CA TRP A 107 -6.73 -9.53 8.14
C TRP A 107 -8.03 -8.74 8.33
N PHE A 108 -8.05 -7.82 9.28
CA PHE A 108 -9.13 -6.84 9.39
C PHE A 108 -9.24 -6.00 8.12
N TRP A 109 -10.44 -5.53 7.79
CA TRP A 109 -10.67 -4.67 6.63
C TRP A 109 -9.83 -3.39 6.70
N SER A 110 -9.89 -2.71 7.84
CA SER A 110 -9.08 -1.53 8.12
C SER A 110 -8.94 -1.30 9.63
N LEU A 111 -7.98 -0.45 10.00
CA LEU A 111 -8.09 0.33 11.23
C LEU A 111 -8.62 1.72 10.90
N ARG A 112 -9.49 2.25 11.75
CA ARG A 112 -10.00 3.61 11.63
C ARG A 112 -8.90 4.63 11.89
N ALA A 113 -9.14 5.88 11.54
CA ALA A 113 -8.25 7.00 11.83
C ALA A 113 -7.75 7.05 13.29
N ASP A 114 -8.60 6.66 14.25
CA ASP A 114 -8.32 6.62 15.69
C ASP A 114 -7.62 5.33 16.18
N GLY A 115 -7.29 4.41 15.26
CA GLY A 115 -6.64 3.14 15.55
C GLY A 115 -7.59 2.02 15.99
N THR A 116 -8.90 2.24 16.01
CA THR A 116 -9.86 1.17 16.31
C THR A 116 -10.06 0.24 15.12
N VAL A 117 -10.25 -1.06 15.38
CA VAL A 117 -10.52 -2.04 14.31
C VAL A 117 -11.88 -1.77 13.69
N ASN A 118 -11.94 -1.69 12.36
CA ASN A 118 -13.19 -1.67 11.63
C ASN A 118 -13.87 -3.05 11.73
N ARG A 119 -15.07 -3.08 12.33
CA ARG A 119 -15.90 -4.28 12.50
C ARG A 119 -17.21 -4.22 11.72
N ASP A 120 -17.42 -3.14 10.97
CA ASP A 120 -18.64 -2.93 10.19
C ASP A 120 -18.56 -3.60 8.82
N ASP A 121 -17.36 -3.66 8.25
CA ASP A 121 -17.09 -4.32 6.97
C ASP A 121 -16.78 -5.82 7.11
N ASP A 122 -17.02 -6.55 6.03
CA ASP A 122 -16.84 -7.99 5.94
C ASP A 122 -15.35 -8.40 5.90
N LYS A 123 -15.04 -9.57 6.46
CA LYS A 123 -13.69 -10.14 6.33
C LYS A 123 -13.39 -10.65 4.93
N ALA A 124 -14.42 -11.06 4.20
CA ALA A 124 -14.32 -11.49 2.82
C ALA A 124 -15.70 -11.40 2.15
N GLY A 125 -15.71 -10.94 0.91
CA GLY A 125 -16.93 -10.68 0.16
C GLY A 125 -16.60 -9.97 -1.15
N PHE A 126 -17.52 -9.13 -1.62
CA PHE A 126 -17.47 -8.60 -2.99
C PHE A 126 -16.21 -7.75 -3.26
N TRP A 127 -15.72 -7.06 -2.23
CA TRP A 127 -14.62 -6.11 -2.32
C TRP A 127 -13.35 -6.58 -1.59
N LYS A 128 -13.39 -7.74 -0.94
CA LYS A 128 -12.27 -8.31 -0.20
C LYS A 128 -12.17 -9.80 -0.42
N CYS A 129 -11.08 -10.21 -1.05
CA CYS A 129 -10.77 -11.61 -1.36
C CYS A 129 -9.25 -11.81 -1.20
N PRO A 130 -8.72 -13.05 -1.20
CA PRO A 130 -7.31 -13.33 -0.94
C PRO A 130 -6.40 -13.00 -2.14
N TYR A 131 -6.64 -11.87 -2.79
CA TYR A 131 -5.86 -11.36 -3.93
C TYR A 131 -4.71 -10.47 -3.44
N HIS A 132 -5.02 -9.38 -2.72
CA HIS A 132 -3.97 -8.44 -2.29
C HIS A 132 -3.09 -8.97 -1.14
N ASN A 133 -3.48 -10.04 -0.43
CA ASN A 133 -2.72 -10.62 0.70
C ASN A 133 -2.41 -12.12 0.55
N GLY A 134 -2.58 -12.67 -0.66
CA GLY A 134 -2.42 -14.09 -0.98
C GLY A 134 -0.99 -14.54 -1.22
#